data_AF-A0A919QD21-F1
#
_entry.id   AF-A0A919QD21-F1
#
_cell.length_a   1.000
_cell.length_b   1.000
_cell.length_c   1.000
_cell.angle_alpha   90.00
_cell.angle_beta   90.00
_cell.angle_gamma   90.00
#
_symmetry.space_group_name_H-M   'P 1'
#
loop_
_entity.id
_entity.type
_entity.pdbx_description
1 polymer ?
#
loop_
_entity_poly.entity_id
_entity_poly.type
_entity_poly.pdbx_seq_one_letter_code
_entity_poly.pdbx_strand_id
1 'polypeptide(L)'
;MNAGPTPSRKSNDAKIAEQTVAAYELRLTGKSLREIGKELGLAPSTVSVRISDALRERVDPLVDHYRAMLLDRLDMYAVRAYKVMTSRHILVQQGKVIYDPSTGEPLIDSAPVLAAIDRLTRIAEAVAKLVGANAVIKADVTVTPVDPTDLALWRLVEDAKAKNAAEEARLRGEDPGASGGGS
;
A
#
# COMPACT_ATOMS: atom_id res chain seq x y z
N MET A 1 -14.32 -20.16 36.30
CA MET A 1 -14.76 -18.93 35.59
C MET A 1 -14.31 -19.07 34.15
N ASN A 2 -15.23 -19.33 33.21
CA ASN A 2 -14.91 -19.59 31.80
C ASN A 2 -14.59 -18.26 31.08
N ALA A 3 -13.36 -18.11 30.59
CA ALA A 3 -13.03 -17.08 29.62
C ALA A 3 -13.57 -17.53 28.25
N GLY A 4 -14.58 -16.81 27.73
CA GLY A 4 -15.15 -17.07 26.41
C GLY A 4 -14.18 -16.75 25.26
N PRO A 5 -14.50 -17.18 24.03
CA PRO A 5 -13.59 -17.08 22.89
C PRO A 5 -13.34 -15.62 22.49
N THR A 6 -12.07 -15.26 22.29
CA THR A 6 -11.63 -13.93 21.85
C THR A 6 -12.17 -13.65 20.42
N PRO A 7 -12.84 -12.52 20.18
CA PRO A 7 -13.41 -12.21 18.87
C PRO A 7 -12.34 -12.05 17.79
N SER A 8 -12.61 -12.57 16.59
CA SER A 8 -11.69 -12.51 15.45
C SER A 8 -11.62 -11.09 14.84
N ARG A 9 -10.45 -10.72 14.28
CA ARG A 9 -10.19 -9.40 13.67
C ARG A 9 -11.24 -9.01 12.63
N LYS A 10 -11.69 -9.96 11.81
CA LYS A 10 -12.71 -9.75 10.76
C LYS A 10 -14.10 -9.41 11.32
N SER A 11 -14.46 -9.97 12.48
CA SER A 11 -15.71 -9.64 13.18
C SER A 11 -15.67 -8.23 13.78
N ASN A 12 -14.50 -7.77 14.21
CA ASN A 12 -14.34 -6.41 14.71
C ASN A 12 -14.46 -5.39 13.58
N ASP A 13 -13.90 -5.66 12.39
CA ASP A 13 -14.02 -4.75 11.24
C ASP A 13 -15.47 -4.58 10.77
N ALA A 14 -16.25 -5.67 10.71
CA ALA A 14 -17.68 -5.61 10.37
C ALA A 14 -18.47 -4.77 11.40
N LYS A 15 -18.23 -5.01 12.70
CA LYS A 15 -18.86 -4.24 13.77
C LYS A 15 -18.47 -2.76 13.72
N ILE A 16 -17.23 -2.45 13.36
CA ILE A 16 -16.75 -1.09 13.18
C ILE A 16 -17.47 -0.42 12.01
N ALA A 17 -17.62 -1.10 10.87
CA ALA A 17 -18.35 -0.58 9.71
C ALA A 17 -19.83 -0.30 10.04
N GLU A 18 -20.50 -1.21 10.74
CA GLU A 18 -21.88 -1.03 11.22
C GLU A 18 -22.00 0.19 12.14
N GLN A 19 -21.09 0.34 13.09
CA GLN A 19 -21.05 1.50 14.00
C GLN A 19 -20.78 2.81 13.25
N THR A 20 -19.94 2.79 12.22
CA THR A 20 -19.62 3.94 11.36
C THR A 20 -20.86 4.43 10.62
N VAL A 21 -21.61 3.51 9.99
CA VAL A 21 -22.85 3.83 9.28
C VAL A 21 -23.92 4.36 10.25
N ALA A 22 -24.15 3.67 11.36
CA ALA A 22 -25.17 4.06 12.34
C ALA A 22 -24.87 5.43 12.98
N ALA A 23 -23.61 5.71 13.34
CA ALA A 23 -23.22 7.00 13.90
C ALA A 23 -23.42 8.15 12.90
N TYR A 24 -23.16 7.91 11.63
CA TYR A 24 -23.36 8.88 10.56
C TYR A 24 -24.85 9.16 10.29
N GLU A 25 -25.69 8.14 10.23
CA GLU A 25 -27.15 8.30 10.04
C GLU A 25 -27.79 9.08 11.19
N LEU A 26 -27.47 8.74 12.43
CA LEU A 26 -27.96 9.48 13.59
C LEU A 26 -27.49 10.94 13.58
N ARG A 27 -26.30 11.21 13.04
CA ARG A 27 -25.81 12.59 12.88
C ARG A 27 -26.61 13.38 11.85
N LEU A 28 -27.04 12.76 10.75
CA LEU A 28 -27.91 13.39 9.75
C LEU A 28 -29.29 13.75 10.32
N THR A 29 -29.78 13.01 11.30
CA THR A 29 -31.02 13.35 12.03
C THR A 29 -30.87 14.50 13.05
N GLY A 30 -29.70 15.13 13.12
CA GLY A 30 -29.43 16.30 13.96
C GLY A 30 -29.00 15.99 15.40
N LYS A 31 -28.82 14.72 15.77
CA LYS A 31 -28.39 14.34 17.12
C LYS A 31 -26.96 14.83 17.41
N SER A 32 -26.70 15.20 18.66
CA SER A 32 -25.37 15.59 19.14
C SER A 32 -24.47 14.36 19.33
N LEU A 33 -23.15 14.53 19.28
CA LEU A 33 -22.18 13.42 19.46
C LEU A 33 -22.38 12.67 20.78
N ARG A 34 -22.82 13.37 21.83
CA ARG A 34 -23.10 12.80 23.15
C ARG A 34 -24.34 11.91 23.16
N GLU A 35 -25.40 12.32 22.44
CA GLU A 35 -26.64 11.54 22.31
C GLU A 35 -26.40 10.30 21.45
N ILE A 36 -25.66 10.44 20.35
CA ILE A 36 -25.26 9.34 19.48
C ILE A 36 -24.41 8.32 20.26
N GLY A 37 -23.44 8.80 21.06
CA GLY A 37 -22.63 7.93 21.90
C GLY A 37 -23.45 7.17 22.94
N LYS A 38 -24.45 7.82 23.55
CA LYS A 38 -25.38 7.16 24.48
C LYS A 38 -26.22 6.07 23.80
N GLU A 39 -26.65 6.31 22.57
CA GLU A 39 -27.51 5.39 21.81
C GLU A 39 -26.73 4.19 21.24
N LEU A 40 -25.49 4.41 20.80
CA LEU A 40 -24.64 3.35 20.25
C LEU A 40 -23.74 2.67 21.30
N GLY A 41 -23.76 3.14 22.56
CA GLY A 41 -22.86 2.67 23.61
C GLY A 41 -21.39 3.00 23.36
N LEU A 42 -21.11 4.14 22.72
CA LEU A 42 -19.78 4.58 22.31
C LEU A 42 -19.36 5.86 23.06
N ALA A 43 -18.06 6.02 23.26
CA ALA A 43 -17.50 7.28 23.74
C ALA A 43 -17.70 8.39 22.67
N PRO A 44 -17.97 9.65 23.06
CA PRO A 44 -18.14 10.75 22.11
C PRO A 44 -16.94 10.96 21.18
N SER A 45 -15.72 10.67 21.65
CA SER A 45 -14.50 10.67 20.84
C SER A 45 -14.53 9.62 19.74
N THR A 46 -14.97 8.39 20.07
CA THR A 46 -15.15 7.31 19.09
C THR A 46 -16.22 7.66 18.07
N VAL A 47 -17.34 8.25 18.49
CA VAL A 47 -18.39 8.72 17.57
C VAL A 47 -17.87 9.75 16.58
N SER A 48 -17.07 10.72 17.05
CA SER A 48 -16.44 11.73 16.18
C SER A 48 -15.53 11.08 15.12
N VAL A 49 -14.71 10.10 15.52
CA VAL A 49 -13.86 9.33 14.60
C VAL A 49 -14.71 8.56 13.59
N ARG A 50 -15.74 7.84 14.04
CA ARG A 50 -16.67 7.07 13.18
C ARG A 50 -17.37 7.96 12.15
N ILE A 51 -17.87 9.12 12.56
CA ILE A 51 -18.49 10.08 11.62
C ILE A 51 -17.46 10.65 10.64
N SER A 52 -16.24 10.95 11.10
CA SER A 52 -15.17 11.44 10.25
C SER A 52 -14.71 10.39 9.24
N ASP A 53 -14.67 9.12 9.64
CA ASP A 53 -14.35 7.99 8.77
C ASP A 53 -15.47 7.79 7.74
N ALA A 54 -16.74 7.82 8.16
CA ALA A 54 -17.90 7.76 7.26
C ALA A 54 -17.88 8.89 6.21
N LEU A 55 -17.56 10.12 6.62
CA LEU A 55 -17.45 11.28 5.73
C LEU A 55 -16.28 11.15 4.75
N ARG A 56 -15.15 10.58 5.20
CA ARG A 56 -13.96 10.35 4.37
C ARG A 56 -14.16 9.21 3.38
N GLU A 57 -14.92 8.19 3.76
CA GLU A 57 -15.26 7.07 2.88
C GLU A 57 -16.32 7.46 1.85
N ARG A 58 -17.24 8.37 2.23
CA ARG A 58 -18.26 8.97 1.35
C ARG A 58 -17.76 10.23 0.62
N VAL A 59 -16.45 10.36 0.39
CA VAL A 59 -15.88 11.43 -0.44
C VAL A 59 -16.72 11.56 -1.71
N ASP A 60 -17.30 12.75 -1.83
CA ASP A 60 -18.40 13.16 -2.68
C ASP A 60 -18.25 12.69 -4.15
N PRO A 61 -19.30 12.17 -4.82
CA PRO A 61 -19.30 11.95 -6.27
C PRO A 61 -18.76 13.14 -7.08
N LEU A 62 -18.95 14.37 -6.58
CA LEU A 62 -18.35 15.59 -7.16
C LEU A 62 -16.81 15.54 -7.21
N VAL A 63 -16.15 14.88 -6.25
CA VAL A 63 -14.68 14.75 -6.21
C VAL A 63 -14.19 13.77 -7.26
N ASP A 64 -14.88 12.66 -7.49
CA ASP A 64 -14.51 11.72 -8.55
C ASP A 64 -14.79 12.29 -9.94
N HIS A 65 -15.92 12.98 -10.12
CA HIS A 65 -16.18 13.76 -11.34
C HIS A 65 -15.11 14.82 -11.56
N TYR A 66 -14.68 15.52 -10.51
CA TYR A 66 -13.62 16.51 -10.59
C TYR A 66 -12.26 15.88 -10.96
N ARG A 67 -11.91 14.72 -10.39
CA ARG A 67 -10.70 13.97 -10.77
C ARG A 67 -10.74 13.55 -12.25
N ALA A 68 -11.89 13.05 -12.73
CA ALA A 68 -12.07 12.70 -14.13
C ALA A 68 -11.87 13.93 -15.05
N MET A 69 -12.50 15.05 -14.73
CA MET A 69 -12.31 16.31 -15.48
C MET A 69 -10.85 16.80 -15.49
N LEU A 70 -10.12 16.60 -14.39
CA LEU A 70 -8.70 16.94 -14.32
C LEU A 70 -7.84 16.01 -15.19
N LEU A 71 -8.14 14.71 -15.21
CA LEU A 71 -7.47 13.76 -16.09
C LEU A 71 -7.69 14.10 -17.56
N ASP A 72 -8.93 14.37 -17.98
CA ASP A 72 -9.25 14.79 -19.36
C ASP A 72 -8.46 16.04 -19.77
N ARG A 73 -8.32 17.01 -18.84
CA ARG A 73 -7.55 18.22 -19.08
C ARG A 73 -6.04 17.93 -19.23
N LEU A 74 -5.50 17.04 -18.40
CA LEU A 74 -4.10 16.64 -18.47
C LEU A 74 -3.80 15.88 -19.77
N ASP A 75 -4.70 15.03 -20.22
CA ASP A 75 -4.59 14.32 -21.51
C ASP A 75 -4.59 15.31 -22.68
N MET A 76 -5.49 16.30 -22.68
CA MET A 76 -5.47 17.36 -23.69
C MET A 76 -4.12 18.10 -23.73
N TYR A 77 -3.52 18.38 -22.56
CA TYR A 77 -2.19 19.01 -22.51
C TYR A 77 -1.09 18.07 -23.01
N ALA A 78 -1.17 16.78 -22.69
CA ALA A 78 -0.22 15.78 -23.17
C ALA A 78 -0.25 15.70 -24.70
N VAL A 79 -1.44 15.67 -25.32
CA VAL A 79 -1.59 15.69 -26.79
C VAL A 79 -0.92 16.92 -27.41
N ARG A 80 -1.11 18.10 -26.81
CA ARG A 80 -0.49 19.34 -27.31
C ARG A 80 1.03 19.33 -27.17
N ALA A 81 1.54 18.87 -26.03
CA ALA A 81 2.98 18.75 -25.80
C ALA A 81 3.61 17.71 -26.74
N TYR A 82 2.93 16.57 -26.96
CA TYR A 82 3.36 15.54 -27.90
C TYR A 82 3.48 16.10 -29.32
N LYS A 83 2.49 16.89 -29.77
CA LYS A 83 2.56 17.56 -31.08
C LYS A 83 3.79 18.45 -31.21
N VAL A 84 4.15 19.21 -30.16
CA VAL A 84 5.39 20.00 -30.16
C VAL A 84 6.58 19.06 -30.24
N MET A 85 6.66 18.04 -29.40
CA MET A 85 7.78 17.11 -29.35
C MET A 85 8.06 16.43 -30.71
N THR A 86 7.02 16.07 -31.47
CA THR A 86 7.16 15.39 -32.77
C THR A 86 7.25 16.33 -33.98
N SER A 87 7.09 17.63 -33.77
CA SER A 87 7.19 18.61 -34.86
C SER A 87 8.64 18.94 -35.17
N ARG A 88 8.93 19.29 -36.44
CA ARG A 88 10.22 19.84 -36.83
C ARG A 88 10.31 21.30 -36.39
N HIS A 89 11.29 21.63 -35.55
CA HIS A 89 11.58 22.99 -35.11
C HIS A 89 12.88 23.47 -35.71
N ILE A 90 12.86 24.71 -36.21
CA ILE A 90 14.04 25.37 -36.80
C ILE A 90 14.54 26.44 -35.84
N LEU A 91 15.86 26.61 -35.78
CA LEU A 91 16.48 27.61 -34.94
C LEU A 91 16.28 29.00 -35.54
N VAL A 92 15.67 29.89 -34.76
CA VAL A 92 15.46 31.29 -35.12
C VAL A 92 16.12 32.18 -34.07
N GLN A 93 17.02 33.06 -34.51
CA GLN A 93 17.68 34.04 -33.66
C GLN A 93 17.40 35.44 -34.18
N GLN A 94 16.87 36.32 -33.33
CA GLN A 94 16.51 37.71 -33.70
C GLN A 94 15.60 37.79 -34.95
N GLY A 95 14.69 36.82 -35.11
CA GLY A 95 13.77 36.76 -36.25
C GLY A 95 14.37 36.21 -37.55
N LYS A 96 15.63 35.76 -37.54
CA LYS A 96 16.30 35.16 -38.70
C LYS A 96 16.51 33.66 -38.48
N VAL A 97 16.22 32.86 -39.52
CA VAL A 97 16.51 31.42 -39.53
C VAL A 97 18.03 31.23 -39.61
N ILE A 98 18.56 30.39 -38.74
CA ILE A 98 19.98 30.02 -38.74
C ILE A 98 20.17 28.80 -39.63
N TYR A 99 21.17 28.85 -40.51
CA TYR A 99 21.52 27.79 -41.43
C TYR A 99 22.86 27.16 -41.02
N ASP A 100 23.00 25.86 -41.24
CA ASP A 100 24.24 25.13 -41.08
C ASP A 100 25.25 25.60 -42.15
N PRO A 101 26.46 26.09 -41.77
CA PRO A 101 27.46 26.55 -42.71
C PRO A 101 27.99 25.48 -43.68
N SER A 102 27.87 24.20 -43.31
CA SER A 102 28.42 23.07 -44.06
C SER A 102 27.42 22.46 -45.05
N THR A 103 26.13 22.42 -44.69
CA THR A 103 25.07 21.80 -45.50
C THR A 103 24.16 22.81 -46.19
N GLY A 104 24.11 24.06 -45.70
CA GLY A 104 23.20 25.10 -46.18
C GLY A 104 21.74 24.88 -45.78
N GLU A 105 21.43 23.88 -44.93
CA GLU A 105 20.09 23.61 -44.44
C GLU A 105 19.77 24.39 -43.15
N PRO A 106 18.48 24.69 -42.85
CA PRO A 106 18.10 25.27 -41.57
C PRO A 106 18.50 24.39 -40.39
N LEU A 107 19.16 24.99 -39.39
CA LEU A 107 19.57 24.29 -38.18
C LEU A 107 18.35 23.88 -37.36
N ILE A 108 18.34 22.65 -36.86
CA ILE A 108 17.23 22.11 -36.06
C ILE A 108 17.35 22.62 -34.63
N ASP A 109 16.25 23.15 -34.09
CA ASP A 109 16.18 23.54 -32.68
C ASP A 109 15.61 22.40 -31.83
N SER A 110 16.42 21.89 -30.90
CA SER A 110 15.98 20.85 -29.95
C SER A 110 15.36 21.42 -28.68
N ALA A 111 15.46 22.73 -28.42
CA ALA A 111 14.95 23.33 -27.20
C ALA A 111 13.42 23.19 -27.05
N PRO A 112 12.59 23.39 -28.10
CA PRO A 112 11.15 23.13 -28.02
C PRO A 112 10.81 21.66 -27.72
N VAL A 113 11.61 20.73 -28.25
CA VAL A 113 11.44 19.28 -28.00
C VAL A 113 11.74 18.96 -26.53
N LEU A 114 12.87 19.44 -26.00
CA LEU A 114 13.23 19.24 -24.60
C LEU A 114 12.21 19.87 -23.66
N ALA A 115 11.75 21.09 -23.96
CA ALA A 115 10.70 21.74 -23.20
C ALA A 115 9.39 20.93 -23.22
N ALA A 116 9.04 20.29 -24.34
CA ALA A 116 7.86 19.42 -24.42
C ALA A 116 8.02 18.16 -23.56
N ILE A 117 9.19 17.52 -23.58
CA ILE A 117 9.50 16.36 -22.72
C ILE A 117 9.35 16.73 -21.25
N ASP A 118 9.89 17.87 -20.82
CA ASP A 118 9.74 18.33 -19.44
C ASP A 118 8.27 18.53 -19.03
N ARG A 119 7.44 19.06 -19.93
CA ARG A 119 6.00 19.20 -19.68
C ARG A 119 5.31 17.84 -19.59
N LEU A 120 5.64 16.90 -20.46
CA LEU A 120 5.09 15.55 -20.44
C LEU A 120 5.45 14.81 -19.14
N THR A 121 6.69 14.91 -18.67
CA THR A 121 7.13 14.33 -17.39
C THR A 121 6.32 14.89 -16.22
N ARG A 122 6.11 16.22 -16.16
CA ARG A 122 5.29 16.85 -15.11
C ARG A 122 3.82 16.44 -15.18
N ILE A 123 3.28 16.26 -16.39
CA ILE A 123 1.91 15.76 -16.57
C ILE A 123 1.82 14.31 -16.06
N ALA A 124 2.77 13.45 -16.40
CA ALA A 124 2.81 12.07 -15.92
C ALA A 124 2.87 11.99 -14.38
N GLU A 125 3.68 12.84 -13.74
CA GLU A 125 3.71 12.96 -12.28
C GLU A 125 2.38 13.40 -11.69
N ALA A 126 1.69 14.36 -12.33
CA ALA A 126 0.38 14.83 -11.88
C ALA A 126 -0.67 13.72 -12.01
N VAL A 127 -0.66 12.96 -13.11
CA VAL A 127 -1.53 11.78 -13.30
C VAL A 127 -1.23 10.75 -12.23
N ALA A 128 0.03 10.39 -12.00
CA ALA A 128 0.43 9.42 -10.98
C ALA A 128 -0.05 9.81 -9.57
N LYS A 129 -0.07 11.11 -9.25
CA LYS A 129 -0.64 11.63 -8.00
C LYS A 129 -2.16 11.53 -7.95
N LEU A 130 -2.86 11.84 -9.04
CA LEU A 130 -4.33 11.76 -9.11
C LEU A 130 -4.85 10.33 -9.01
N VAL A 131 -4.16 9.36 -9.63
CA VAL A 131 -4.54 7.94 -9.62
C VAL A 131 -3.95 7.15 -8.45
N GLY A 132 -3.10 7.78 -7.63
CA GLY A 132 -2.48 7.14 -6.48
C GLY A 132 -1.38 6.12 -6.83
N ALA A 133 -0.82 6.14 -8.04
CA ALA A 133 0.25 5.22 -8.46
C ALA A 133 1.51 5.31 -7.59
N ASN A 134 1.72 6.45 -6.92
CA ASN A 134 2.86 6.69 -6.01
C ASN A 134 2.51 6.47 -4.52
N ALA A 135 1.37 5.86 -4.21
CA ALA A 135 0.98 5.62 -2.83
C ALA A 135 1.96 4.65 -2.16
N VAL A 136 2.59 5.10 -1.07
CA VAL A 136 3.48 4.25 -0.25
C VAL A 136 2.62 3.15 0.38
N ILE A 137 2.86 1.90 -0.03
CA ILE A 137 2.27 0.72 0.60
C ILE A 137 2.93 0.57 1.96
N LYS A 138 2.26 1.01 3.02
CA LYS A 138 2.68 0.67 4.39
C LYS A 138 2.32 -0.79 4.63
N ALA A 139 3.31 -1.67 4.48
CA ALA A 139 3.17 -3.04 4.96
C ALA A 139 3.20 -3.01 6.50
N ASP A 140 2.10 -3.43 7.14
CA ASP A 140 2.08 -3.75 8.56
C ASP A 140 2.91 -5.03 8.75
N VAL A 141 4.22 -4.89 8.87
CA VAL A 141 5.12 -6.00 9.19
C VAL A 141 4.90 -6.33 10.66
N THR A 142 4.02 -7.30 10.92
CA THR A 142 3.90 -7.91 12.24
C THR A 142 5.12 -8.79 12.44
N VAL A 143 6.20 -8.22 12.99
CA VAL A 143 7.33 -9.01 13.49
C VAL A 143 6.79 -9.78 14.68
N THR A 144 6.60 -11.09 14.52
CA THR A 144 6.25 -11.96 15.63
C THR A 144 7.56 -12.24 16.36
N PRO A 145 7.82 -11.67 17.55
CA PRO A 145 9.01 -12.02 18.30
C PRO A 145 8.91 -13.50 18.63
N VAL A 146 9.95 -14.26 18.29
CA VAL A 146 10.07 -15.66 18.72
C VAL A 146 10.14 -15.63 20.25
N ASP A 147 9.15 -16.23 20.92
CA ASP A 147 9.11 -16.24 22.38
C ASP A 147 10.27 -17.11 22.92
N PRO A 148 10.96 -16.72 24.00
CA PRO A 148 11.98 -17.56 24.63
C PRO A 148 11.47 -18.97 24.99
N THR A 149 10.17 -19.12 25.23
CA THR A 149 9.49 -20.40 25.46
C THR A 149 9.45 -21.26 24.21
N ASP A 150 9.31 -20.67 23.02
CA ASP A 150 9.32 -21.40 21.75
C ASP A 150 10.70 -22.02 21.49
N LEU A 151 11.78 -21.29 21.83
CA LEU A 151 13.15 -21.81 21.76
C LEU A 151 13.39 -22.93 22.77
N ALA A 152 12.81 -22.83 23.98
CA ALA A 152 12.91 -23.87 24.99
C ALA A 152 12.12 -25.13 24.60
N LEU A 153 10.94 -24.98 23.99
CA LEU A 153 10.14 -26.07 23.45
C LEU A 153 10.87 -26.82 22.34
N TRP A 154 11.55 -26.10 21.44
CA TRP A 154 12.38 -26.71 20.41
C TRP A 154 13.50 -27.57 20.98
N ARG A 155 14.22 -27.07 21.99
CA ARG A 155 15.27 -27.83 22.70
C ARG A 155 14.72 -29.06 23.39
N LEU A 156 13.55 -28.95 24.03
CA LEU A 156 12.91 -30.08 24.69
C LEU A 156 12.50 -31.18 23.68
N VAL A 157 12.03 -30.80 22.50
CA VAL A 157 11.72 -31.74 21.42
C VAL A 157 12.97 -32.42 20.88
N GLU A 158 14.09 -31.70 20.73
CA GLU A 158 15.37 -32.30 20.35
C GLU A 158 15.87 -33.29 21.39
N ASP A 159 15.88 -32.92 22.67
CA ASP A 159 16.30 -33.79 23.77
C ASP A 159 15.42 -35.05 23.87
N ALA A 160 14.11 -34.90 23.67
CA ALA A 160 13.18 -36.03 23.68
C ALA A 160 13.42 -36.99 22.50
N LYS A 161 13.70 -36.45 21.30
CA LYS A 161 14.06 -37.27 20.13
C LYS A 161 15.38 -38.00 20.34
N ALA A 162 16.39 -37.33 20.92
CA ALA A 162 17.68 -37.94 21.22
C ALA A 162 17.57 -39.08 22.23
N LYS A 163 16.79 -38.89 23.31
CA LYS A 163 16.53 -39.93 24.31
C LYS A 163 15.75 -41.12 23.73
N ASN A 164 14.71 -40.85 22.95
CA ASN A 164 13.94 -41.91 22.28
C ASN A 164 14.81 -42.71 21.31
N ALA A 165 15.69 -42.05 20.54
CA ALA A 165 16.61 -42.74 19.64
C ALA A 165 17.60 -43.64 20.40
N ALA A 166 18.11 -43.20 21.56
CA ALA A 166 18.99 -43.99 22.41
C ALA A 166 18.26 -45.19 23.05
N GLU A 167 17.01 -45.00 23.49
CA GLU A 167 16.16 -46.05 24.03
C GLU A 167 15.79 -47.08 22.94
N GLU A 168 15.45 -46.62 21.73
CA GLU A 168 15.19 -47.48 20.57
C GLU A 168 16.42 -48.29 20.16
N ALA A 169 17.62 -47.70 20.18
CA ALA A 169 18.87 -48.42 19.93
C ALA A 169 19.13 -49.49 20.99
N ARG A 170 18.87 -49.19 22.26
CA ARG A 170 18.98 -50.14 23.38
C ARG A 170 17.99 -51.30 23.25
N LEU A 171 16.75 -51.02 22.85
CA LEU A 171 15.71 -52.04 22.66
C LEU A 171 15.91 -52.88 21.40
N ARG A 172 16.57 -52.33 20.37
CA ARG A 172 16.91 -53.05 19.13
C ARG A 172 18.09 -54.03 19.31
N GLY A 173 18.77 -54.03 20.46
CA GLY A 173 19.75 -55.05 20.82
C GLY A 173 21.10 -54.92 20.11
N GLU A 174 21.52 -53.69 19.74
CA GLU A 174 22.90 -53.43 19.32
C GLU A 174 23.76 -53.08 20.54
N ASP A 175 24.25 -54.11 21.24
CA ASP A 175 25.37 -53.95 22.18
C ASP A 175 26.64 -53.65 21.36
N PRO A 176 27.34 -52.51 21.56
CA PRO A 176 28.54 -52.17 20.79
C PRO A 176 29.80 -52.93 21.26
N GLY A 177 29.65 -54.14 21.81
CA GLY A 177 30.72 -54.81 22.54
C GLY A 177 30.62 -56.32 22.65
N ALA A 178 30.26 -57.05 21.59
CA ALA A 178 30.54 -58.49 21.52
C ALA A 178 30.51 -59.05 20.08
N SER A 179 31.67 -59.15 19.44
CA SER A 179 32.10 -60.19 18.47
C SER A 179 33.23 -59.62 17.58
N GLY A 180 34.38 -60.23 17.39
CA GLY A 180 34.93 -61.47 17.90
C GLY A 180 36.44 -61.50 17.62
N GLY A 181 37.22 -61.93 18.62
CA GLY A 181 38.58 -62.41 18.40
C GLY A 181 38.51 -63.91 18.19
N GLY A 182 38.72 -64.34 16.94
CA GLY A 182 38.72 -65.74 16.55
C GLY A 182 39.56 -65.94 15.29
N SER A 183 40.87 -66.10 15.48
CA SER A 183 41.80 -66.97 14.74
C SER A 183 43.12 -67.03 15.49
#